data_AF-A0A6H9USB9-F1
#
_entry.id   AF-A0A6H9USB9-F1
#
_cell.length_a   1.000
_cell.length_b   1.000
_cell.length_c   1.000
_cell.angle_alpha   90.00
_cell.angle_beta   90.00
_cell.angle_gamma   90.00
#
_symmetry.space_group_name_H-M   'P 1'
#
loop_
_entity.id
_entity.type
_entity.pdbx_description
1 polymer ?
#
loop_
_entity_poly.entity_id
_entity_poly.type
_entity_poly.pdbx_seq_one_letter_code
_entity_poly.pdbx_strand_id
1 'polypeptide(L)'
;MKRTEALDMVREAISQVIPDADVAALGPDDAFRDVLEMDSLDFLSFVEVLSERSGVRIEDDDTPRLTTLSDSADFVVAHTQ
;
A
#
# COMPACT_ATOMS: atom_id res chain seq x y z
N MET A 1 -4.62 13.40 -6.77
CA MET A 1 -4.97 12.05 -7.27
C MET A 1 -6.37 11.65 -6.81
N LYS A 2 -7.13 10.79 -7.51
CA LYS A 2 -8.40 10.24 -6.99
C LYS A 2 -8.17 9.00 -6.14
N ARG A 3 -9.08 8.73 -5.19
CA ARG A 3 -9.02 7.53 -4.31
C ARG A 3 -8.97 6.21 -5.07
N THR A 4 -9.73 6.08 -6.16
CA THR A 4 -9.71 4.87 -7.00
C THR A 4 -8.34 4.66 -7.63
N GLU A 5 -7.71 5.72 -8.15
CA GLU A 5 -6.36 5.65 -8.74
C GLU A 5 -5.31 5.29 -7.67
N ALA A 6 -5.45 5.83 -6.46
CA ALA A 6 -4.58 5.48 -5.34
C ALA A 6 -4.77 4.01 -4.90
N LEU A 7 -6.00 3.50 -4.88
CA LEU A 7 -6.27 2.09 -4.58
C LEU A 7 -5.65 1.15 -5.62
N ASP A 8 -5.80 1.46 -6.91
CA ASP A 8 -5.16 0.69 -7.97
C ASP A 8 -3.63 0.72 -7.82
N MET A 9 -3.04 1.88 -7.54
CA MET A 9 -1.60 2.01 -7.31
C MET A 9 -1.11 1.18 -6.11
N VAL A 10 -1.83 1.19 -5.00
CA VAL A 10 -1.49 0.38 -3.81
C VAL A 10 -1.53 -1.11 -4.16
N ARG A 11 -2.56 -1.56 -4.89
CA ARG A 11 -2.68 -2.96 -5.34
C ARG A 11 -1.51 -3.35 -6.25
N GLU A 12 -1.15 -2.49 -7.20
CA GLU A 12 -0.01 -2.72 -8.09
C GLU A 12 1.33 -2.75 -7.33
N ALA A 13 1.51 -1.90 -6.32
CA ALA A 13 2.71 -1.90 -5.48
C ALA A 13 2.84 -3.21 -4.70
N ILE A 14 1.73 -3.70 -4.14
CA ILE A 14 1.69 -5.00 -3.44
C ILE A 14 2.03 -6.14 -4.40
N SER A 15 1.37 -6.21 -5.57
CA SER A 15 1.64 -7.26 -6.57
C SER A 15 3.05 -7.23 -7.14
N GLN A 16 3.75 -6.09 -7.04
CA GLN A 16 5.14 -5.99 -7.46
C GLN A 16 6.10 -6.60 -6.43
N VAL A 17 5.79 -6.50 -5.14
CA VAL A 17 6.60 -7.08 -4.06
C VAL A 17 6.25 -8.55 -3.85
N ILE A 18 4.96 -8.85 -3.80
CA ILE A 18 4.42 -10.19 -3.60
C ILE A 18 3.64 -10.57 -4.87
N PRO A 19 4.29 -11.10 -5.91
CA PRO A 19 3.64 -11.43 -7.18
C PRO A 19 2.52 -12.48 -7.05
N ASP A 20 2.57 -13.32 -6.02
CA ASP A 20 1.57 -14.34 -5.71
C ASP A 20 0.45 -13.85 -4.78
N ALA A 21 0.45 -12.56 -4.40
CA ALA A 21 -0.58 -11.99 -3.52
C ALA A 21 -1.94 -11.90 -4.23
N ASP A 22 -2.98 -12.47 -3.61
CA ASP A 22 -4.36 -12.30 -4.05
C ASP A 22 -4.92 -10.96 -3.55
N VAL A 23 -4.47 -9.88 -4.19
CA VAL A 23 -4.97 -8.52 -3.91
C VAL A 23 -6.45 -8.35 -4.24
N ALA A 24 -7.03 -9.21 -5.07
CA ALA A 24 -8.46 -9.14 -5.39
C ALA A 24 -9.33 -9.64 -4.22
N ALA A 25 -8.81 -10.55 -3.40
CA ALA A 25 -9.46 -11.03 -2.18
C ALA A 25 -9.32 -10.06 -0.99
N LEU A 26 -8.38 -9.12 -1.04
CA LEU A 26 -8.17 -8.11 0.00
C LEU A 26 -9.35 -7.13 0.10
N GLY A 27 -9.98 -7.12 1.26
CA GLY A 27 -10.93 -6.09 1.67
C GLY A 27 -10.26 -4.73 1.89
N PRO A 28 -11.05 -3.64 1.95
CA PRO A 28 -10.52 -2.29 2.13
C PRO A 28 -9.79 -2.11 3.48
N ASP A 29 -10.28 -2.75 4.54
CA ASP A 29 -9.77 -2.62 5.92
C ASP A 29 -8.98 -3.86 6.37
N ASP A 30 -8.70 -4.79 5.46
CA ASP A 30 -7.95 -5.99 5.77
C ASP A 30 -6.45 -5.67 5.91
N ALA A 31 -5.84 -6.19 6.97
CA ALA A 31 -4.42 -6.02 7.22
C ALA A 31 -3.60 -6.85 6.24
N PHE A 32 -2.66 -6.22 5.53
CA PHE A 32 -1.80 -6.90 4.55
C PHE A 32 -1.00 -8.05 5.17
N ARG A 33 -0.53 -7.87 6.40
CA ARG A 33 0.24 -8.90 7.12
C ARG A 33 -0.58 -10.16 7.40
N ASP A 34 -1.87 -10.00 7.66
CA ASP A 34 -2.74 -11.12 8.03
C ASP A 34 -3.26 -11.84 6.80
N VAL A 35 -3.64 -11.10 5.75
CA VAL A 35 -4.27 -11.68 4.55
C VAL A 35 -3.25 -12.12 3.51
N LEU A 36 -2.17 -11.36 3.32
CA LEU A 36 -1.13 -11.67 2.33
C LEU A 36 0.10 -12.34 2.94
N GLU A 37 0.08 -12.62 4.25
CA GLU A 37 1.23 -13.12 5.00
C GLU A 37 2.48 -12.23 4.81
N MET A 38 2.26 -10.92 4.56
CA MET A 38 3.32 -9.95 4.25
C MET A 38 4.29 -9.81 5.43
N ASP A 39 5.56 -10.12 5.19
CA ASP A 39 6.60 -10.03 6.21
C ASP A 39 7.12 -8.58 6.40
N SER A 40 8.10 -8.37 7.27
CA SER A 40 8.63 -7.02 7.53
C SER A 40 9.43 -6.45 6.35
N LEU A 41 10.10 -7.31 5.60
CA LEU A 41 10.93 -6.92 4.46
C LEU A 41 10.04 -6.60 3.26
N ASP A 42 9.04 -7.44 2.98
CA ASP A 42 8.03 -7.20 1.96
C ASP A 42 7.30 -5.89 2.22
N PHE A 43 6.91 -5.64 3.47
CA PHE A 43 6.25 -4.40 3.83
C PHE A 43 7.13 -3.17 3.57
N LEU A 44 8.42 -3.24 3.90
CA LEU A 44 9.36 -2.14 3.63
C LEU A 44 9.51 -1.91 2.12
N SER A 45 9.66 -2.98 1.33
CA SER A 45 9.71 -2.89 -0.12
C SER A 45 8.41 -2.34 -0.71
N PHE A 46 7.25 -2.68 -0.14
CA PHE A 46 5.96 -2.14 -0.56
C PHE A 46 5.90 -0.63 -0.32
N VAL A 47 6.35 -0.17 0.85
CA VAL A 47 6.41 1.26 1.18
C VAL A 47 7.34 2.01 0.23
N GLU A 48 8.51 1.45 -0.08
CA GLU A 48 9.45 2.04 -1.04
C GLU A 48 8.82 2.15 -2.44
N VAL A 49 8.23 1.07 -2.95
CA VAL A 49 7.55 1.07 -4.26
C VAL A 49 6.38 2.05 -4.29
N LEU A 50 5.58 2.10 -3.23
CA LEU A 50 4.45 3.03 -3.13
C LEU A 50 4.92 4.49 -3.13
N SER A 51 5.98 4.79 -2.37
CA SER A 51 6.63 6.12 -2.32
C SER A 51 7.10 6.55 -3.71
N GLU A 52 7.84 5.67 -4.41
CA GLU A 52 8.36 5.95 -5.76
C GLU A 52 7.23 6.16 -6.78
N ARG A 53 6.19 5.34 -6.76
CA ARG A 53 5.07 5.42 -7.73
C ARG A 53 4.16 6.61 -7.47
N SER A 54 3.88 6.91 -6.21
CA SER A 54 3.00 8.02 -5.83
C SER A 54 3.73 9.37 -5.84
N GLY A 55 5.06 9.36 -5.74
CA GLY A 55 5.87 10.56 -5.52
C GLY A 55 5.73 11.13 -4.10
N VAL A 56 5.05 10.42 -3.19
CA VAL A 56 4.87 10.82 -1.80
C VAL A 56 6.04 10.34 -0.97
N ARG A 57 6.63 11.25 -0.18
CA ARG A 57 7.61 10.88 0.82
C ARG A 57 6.90 10.18 1.99
N ILE A 58 7.18 8.90 2.19
CA ILE A 58 6.70 8.12 3.33
C ILE A 58 7.84 8.01 4.35
N GLU A 59 7.58 8.42 5.59
CA GLU A 59 8.55 8.28 6.69
C GLU A 59 8.19 7.08 7.60
N ASP A 60 9.11 6.64 8.45
CA ASP A 60 8.91 5.48 9.34
C ASP A 60 7.64 5.63 10.20
N ASP A 61 7.38 6.85 10.67
CA ASP A 61 6.20 7.19 11.48
C ASP A 61 4.88 7.08 10.71
N ASP A 62 4.90 7.13 9.38
CA ASP A 62 3.72 6.98 8.52
C ASP A 62 3.39 5.52 8.23
N THR A 63 4.38 4.63 8.32
CA THR A 63 4.22 3.22 7.97
C THR A 63 3.05 2.50 8.67
N PRO A 64 2.70 2.78 9.96
CA PRO A 64 1.54 2.15 10.58
C PRO A 64 0.21 2.46 9.88
N ARG A 65 0.15 3.55 9.10
CA ARG A 65 -1.01 4.00 8.31
C ARG A 65 -1.09 3.34 6.93
N LEU A 66 -0.14 2.47 6.59
CA LEU A 66 -0.06 1.83 5.27
C LEU A 66 -0.34 0.33 5.35
N THR A 67 -1.13 -0.08 6.34
CA THR A 67 -1.35 -1.51 6.67
C THR A 67 -2.59 -2.10 5.98
N THR A 68 -3.46 -1.24 5.43
CA THR A 68 -4.70 -1.62 4.73
C THR A 68 -4.81 -0.87 3.40
N LEU A 69 -5.66 -1.37 2.49
CA LEU A 69 -5.89 -0.71 1.19
C LEU A 69 -6.50 0.69 1.37
N SER A 70 -7.47 0.81 2.28
CA SER A 70 -8.19 2.05 2.56
C SER A 70 -7.27 3.11 3.13
N ASP A 71 -6.50 2.78 4.17
CA ASP A 71 -5.60 3.73 4.82
C ASP A 71 -4.46 4.16 3.89
N SER A 72 -3.88 3.21 3.14
CA SER A 72 -2.82 3.50 2.18
C SER A 72 -3.30 4.44 1.06
N ALA A 73 -4.49 4.19 0.51
CA ALA A 73 -5.05 5.04 -0.53
C ALA A 73 -5.39 6.43 0.01
N ASP A 74 -5.96 6.52 1.21
CA ASP A 74 -6.29 7.80 1.85
C ASP A 74 -5.03 8.61 2.17
N PHE A 75 -3.97 7.93 2.61
CA PHE A 75 -2.66 8.54 2.82
C PHE A 75 -2.13 9.13 1.50
N VAL A 76 -2.08 8.35 0.43
CA VAL A 76 -1.57 8.83 -0.87
C VAL A 76 -2.41 10.00 -1.39
N VAL A 77 -3.74 9.93 -1.32
CA VAL A 77 -4.62 11.03 -1.76
C VAL A 77 -4.37 12.30 -0.95
N ALA A 78 -4.18 12.18 0.37
CA ALA A 78 -3.94 13.33 1.24
C ALA A 78 -2.60 14.05 0.93
N HIS A 79 -1.60 13.33 0.43
CA HIS A 79 -0.25 13.86 0.20
C HIS A 79 0.05 14.19 -1.28
N THR A 80 -0.86 13.88 -2.22
CA THR A 80 -0.69 14.13 -3.67
C THR A 80 -1.54 15.31 -4.18
N GLN A 81 -1.62 16.38 -3.39
CA GLN A 81 -2.33 17.63 -3.71
C GLN A 81 -1.60 18.47 -4.77
#